data_AF-A0A934XUW5-F1
#
_entry.id   AF-A0A934XUW5-F1
#
_cell.length_a   1.000
_cell.length_b   1.000
_cell.length_c   1.000
_cell.angle_alpha   90.00
_cell.angle_beta   90.00
_cell.angle_gamma   90.00
#
_symmetry.space_group_name_H-M   'P 1'
#
loop_
_entity.id
_entity.type
_entity.pdbx_description
1 polymer ?
#
loop_
_entity_poly.entity_id
_entity_poly.type
_entity_poly.pdbx_seq_one_letter_code
_entity_poly.pdbx_strand_id
1 'polypeptide(L)'
;MSNLFSWISNLLGGPFGRSTVSFPGLALTRGLDEPVNDAAVYGVGIEETQPENGSLYWKVHRVHHLTPEENNFRQHIFLDMVDEAGNRLQGGLVLVRWSGGEQVITLDKPPGQPAGNFPMWKYQVCEVVALGMPGTTLASDKVTGLHTGHKGEGQDEGGNRLFHHSFAVVFQRTVAGAAANLHESVISGSVANGAGRTVVLLQEGATVAQTVVGADEIYHLTGLAAGAYLVTVQGSDVRAGPATVDGRSSATVNLTLPSVPQEQSSVSGRVLRGAGATIELSLDGALASWASVASDERYLFAGLPAGRYRVGITGAAVMSEEFDLDGRGAHLQDLELPEADAGPSKPLPHYVLFAPLSTVQGQVDWLLAAPYLQTFGLTAGAYVEHAKLATRVTLIGSGPDAPGAAVEQALAAAGCRVERIEGESEDIAAELAQRIQTGQP
;
A
#
# COMPACT_ATOMS: atom_id res chain seq x y z
N MET A 1 -81.82 -4.15 46.14
CA MET A 1 -81.86 -5.02 44.94
C MET A 1 -80.56 -4.81 44.19
N SER A 2 -79.69 -5.77 43.90
CA SER A 2 -79.50 -7.16 44.32
C SER A 2 -78.13 -7.54 43.74
N ASN A 3 -77.32 -8.21 44.55
CA ASN A 3 -76.02 -8.80 44.23
C ASN A 3 -76.04 -9.65 42.94
N LEU A 4 -74.92 -9.74 42.21
CA LEU A 4 -74.13 -10.97 41.99
C LEU A 4 -73.01 -10.80 40.91
N PHE A 5 -71.75 -11.11 41.28
CA PHE A 5 -70.55 -11.52 40.50
C PHE A 5 -70.06 -10.63 39.31
N SER A 6 -68.84 -10.08 39.22
CA SER A 6 -67.47 -10.51 39.60
C SER A 6 -67.11 -11.93 39.18
N TRP A 7 -66.51 -12.08 37.98
CA TRP A 7 -65.52 -13.14 37.71
C TRP A 7 -64.51 -12.70 36.62
N ILE A 8 -63.28 -12.47 37.10
CA ILE A 8 -61.94 -12.69 36.49
C ILE A 8 -61.40 -11.73 35.41
N SER A 9 -60.33 -11.04 35.83
CA SER A 9 -59.31 -10.34 35.06
C SER A 9 -58.47 -11.26 34.15
N ASN A 10 -57.85 -10.62 33.15
CA ASN A 10 -56.73 -11.08 32.32
C ASN A 10 -57.05 -11.97 31.13
N LEU A 11 -57.20 -11.36 29.95
CA LEU A 11 -56.32 -11.69 28.82
C LEU A 11 -56.34 -10.56 27.77
N LEU A 12 -55.13 -10.08 27.47
CA LEU A 12 -54.73 -9.20 26.37
C LEU A 12 -54.92 -7.69 26.57
N GLY A 13 -54.03 -7.13 27.39
CA GLY A 13 -53.56 -5.78 27.17
C GLY A 13 -52.84 -5.68 25.82
N GLY A 14 -53.31 -4.77 24.98
CA GLY A 14 -52.61 -4.27 23.80
C GLY A 14 -52.57 -2.75 23.88
N PRO A 15 -51.40 -2.10 23.87
CA PRO A 15 -51.30 -0.67 24.01
C PRO A 15 -51.59 -0.05 22.65
N PHE A 16 -52.84 0.34 22.37
CA PHE A 16 -53.07 1.37 21.36
C PHE A 16 -52.75 2.73 21.97
N GLY A 17 -51.48 2.92 22.27
CA GLY A 17 -50.91 4.25 22.35
C GLY A 17 -51.11 4.89 20.99
N ARG A 18 -51.93 5.93 20.92
CA ARG A 18 -51.78 6.93 19.86
C ARG A 18 -50.36 7.47 20.00
N SER A 19 -49.43 6.93 19.23
CA SER A 19 -48.11 7.51 19.07
C SER A 19 -48.31 8.89 18.46
N THR A 20 -48.26 9.92 19.30
CA THR A 20 -47.99 11.30 18.89
C THR A 20 -46.54 11.34 18.46
N VAL A 21 -46.23 10.75 17.31
CA VAL A 21 -44.99 11.08 16.61
C VAL A 21 -45.21 12.52 16.15
N SER A 22 -44.65 13.44 16.93
CA SER A 22 -44.45 14.81 16.47
C SER A 22 -43.74 14.72 15.14
N PHE A 23 -44.32 15.32 14.11
CA PHE A 23 -43.59 15.65 12.90
C PHE A 23 -42.70 16.84 13.26
N PRO A 24 -41.41 16.65 13.63
CA PRO A 24 -40.53 17.82 13.74
C PRO A 24 -40.64 18.57 12.41
N GLY A 25 -40.79 19.90 12.47
CA GLY A 25 -41.02 20.71 11.27
C GLY A 25 -40.02 20.34 10.18
N LEU A 26 -40.47 20.24 8.93
CA LEU A 26 -39.70 19.77 7.77
C LEU A 26 -38.40 20.56 7.52
N ALA A 27 -38.17 21.63 8.27
CA ALA A 27 -36.98 22.46 8.29
C ALA A 27 -35.81 21.90 9.13
N LEU A 28 -35.98 20.79 9.87
CA LEU A 28 -34.97 20.30 10.83
C LEU A 28 -34.53 18.85 10.59
N THR A 29 -34.02 18.55 9.40
CA THR A 29 -33.10 17.40 9.20
C THR A 29 -32.21 17.67 7.98
N ARG A 30 -30.97 18.11 8.22
CA ARG A 30 -29.89 17.92 7.24
C ARG A 30 -28.84 16.98 7.84
N GLY A 31 -28.68 15.81 7.22
CA GLY A 31 -27.37 15.20 7.01
C GLY A 31 -26.81 15.73 5.69
N LEU A 32 -25.49 15.91 5.58
CA LEU A 32 -24.84 16.55 4.43
C LEU A 32 -24.98 15.76 3.10
N ASP A 33 -25.54 14.54 3.13
CA ASP A 33 -25.50 13.56 2.03
C ASP A 33 -26.87 13.26 1.36
N GLU A 34 -27.99 13.85 1.82
CA GLU A 34 -29.30 13.59 1.22
C GLU A 34 -29.55 14.44 -0.06
N PRO A 35 -30.12 13.86 -1.13
CA PRO A 35 -30.45 14.61 -2.34
C PRO A 35 -31.57 15.62 -2.08
N VAL A 36 -31.52 16.77 -2.76
CA VAL A 36 -32.58 17.82 -2.70
C VAL A 36 -33.95 17.27 -3.09
N ASN A 37 -34.01 16.30 -4.00
CA ASN A 37 -35.23 15.63 -4.45
C ASN A 37 -35.04 14.11 -4.40
N ASP A 38 -35.35 13.49 -3.27
CA ASP A 38 -35.43 12.03 -3.18
C ASP A 38 -36.71 11.47 -3.81
N ALA A 39 -37.71 12.32 -4.05
CA ALA A 39 -38.97 11.94 -4.68
C ALA A 39 -38.86 11.76 -6.20
N ALA A 40 -37.69 12.00 -6.80
CA ALA A 40 -37.46 11.85 -8.24
C ALA A 40 -37.80 10.44 -8.75
N VAL A 41 -37.57 9.40 -7.95
CA VAL A 41 -37.94 8.01 -8.29
C VAL A 41 -39.44 7.78 -8.42
N TYR A 42 -40.24 8.70 -7.87
CA TYR A 42 -41.70 8.74 -8.00
C TYR A 42 -42.16 9.63 -9.16
N GLY A 43 -41.25 10.09 -10.02
CA GLY A 43 -41.57 10.95 -11.16
C GLY A 43 -41.77 12.42 -10.79
N VAL A 44 -41.36 12.83 -9.59
CA VAL A 44 -41.43 14.22 -9.14
C VAL A 44 -40.25 15.02 -9.70
N GLY A 45 -40.55 16.09 -10.44
CA GLY A 45 -39.57 16.96 -11.07
C GLY A 45 -39.40 18.29 -10.35
N ILE A 46 -38.26 18.95 -10.57
CA ILE A 46 -38.03 20.36 -10.22
C ILE A 46 -37.70 21.08 -11.52
N GLU A 47 -38.51 22.09 -11.85
CA GLU A 47 -38.22 23.06 -12.89
C GLU A 47 -37.58 24.28 -12.22
N GLU A 48 -36.26 24.42 -12.36
CA GLU A 48 -35.52 25.54 -11.80
C GLU A 48 -35.82 26.84 -12.55
N THR A 49 -36.03 27.92 -11.80
CA THR A 49 -36.14 29.26 -12.36
C THR A 49 -34.75 29.87 -12.56
N GLN A 50 -34.62 30.80 -13.51
CA GLN A 50 -33.36 31.52 -13.79
C GLN A 50 -33.54 33.02 -13.50
N PRO A 51 -33.44 33.45 -12.23
CA PRO A 51 -33.53 34.86 -11.88
C PRO A 51 -32.25 35.60 -12.26
N GLU A 52 -32.33 36.92 -12.39
CA GLU A 52 -31.15 37.77 -12.56
C GLU A 52 -30.21 37.66 -11.35
N ASN A 53 -28.90 37.54 -11.59
CA ASN A 53 -27.90 37.51 -10.52
C ASN A 53 -28.06 38.68 -9.54
N GLY A 54 -28.03 38.38 -8.25
CA GLY A 54 -28.27 39.33 -7.16
C GLY A 54 -29.74 39.49 -6.77
N SER A 55 -30.69 38.96 -7.54
CA SER A 55 -32.12 39.02 -7.20
C SER A 55 -32.51 37.91 -6.22
N LEU A 56 -33.49 38.20 -5.36
CA LEU A 56 -34.10 37.20 -4.49
C LEU A 56 -35.09 36.33 -5.28
N TYR A 57 -35.08 35.03 -5.02
CA TYR A 57 -36.03 34.07 -5.56
C TYR A 57 -36.29 32.93 -4.58
N TRP A 58 -37.34 32.15 -4.82
CA TRP A 58 -37.64 30.94 -4.06
C TRP A 58 -37.01 29.74 -4.74
N LYS A 59 -35.96 29.21 -4.11
CA LYS A 59 -35.35 27.95 -4.54
C LYS A 59 -36.05 26.78 -3.87
N VAL A 60 -36.29 25.69 -4.60
CA VAL A 60 -36.68 24.43 -3.95
C VAL A 60 -35.51 23.93 -3.12
N HIS A 61 -35.72 23.86 -1.80
CA HIS A 61 -34.72 23.43 -0.84
C HIS A 61 -34.82 21.93 -0.55
N ARG A 62 -36.04 21.38 -0.54
CA ARG A 62 -36.29 19.94 -0.35
C ARG A 62 -37.58 19.51 -1.02
N VAL A 63 -37.55 18.34 -1.66
CA VAL A 63 -38.72 17.56 -2.07
C VAL A 63 -38.51 16.14 -1.56
N HIS A 64 -39.38 15.74 -0.63
CA HIS A 64 -39.27 14.47 0.05
C HIS A 64 -40.53 13.64 -0.12
N HIS A 65 -40.42 12.39 -0.56
CA HIS A 65 -41.51 11.43 -0.47
C HIS A 65 -41.49 10.80 0.93
N LEU A 66 -42.56 10.99 1.70
CA LEU A 66 -42.61 10.51 3.08
C LEU A 66 -42.57 8.99 3.09
N THR A 67 -41.70 8.43 3.92
CA THR A 67 -41.63 6.99 4.19
C THR A 67 -42.96 6.47 4.74
N PRO A 68 -43.22 5.15 4.69
CA PRO A 68 -44.44 4.56 5.27
C PRO A 68 -44.67 4.97 6.72
N GLU A 69 -43.61 5.01 7.54
CA GLU A 69 -43.66 5.36 8.96
C GLU A 69 -44.04 6.83 9.17
N GLU A 70 -43.47 7.73 8.36
CA GLU A 70 -43.78 9.15 8.40
C GLU A 70 -45.21 9.41 7.90
N ASN A 71 -45.54 8.88 6.73
CA ASN A 71 -46.79 9.22 6.05
C ASN A 71 -48.03 8.81 6.84
N ASN A 72 -48.01 7.61 7.43
CA ASN A 72 -49.09 7.08 8.27
C ASN A 72 -50.48 7.19 7.60
N PHE A 73 -50.61 6.62 6.39
CA PHE A 73 -51.83 6.54 5.57
C PHE A 73 -52.41 7.88 5.09
N ARG A 74 -51.60 8.94 5.06
CA ARG A 74 -52.01 10.24 4.54
C ARG A 74 -51.80 10.35 3.04
N GLN A 75 -52.41 11.40 2.46
CA GLN A 75 -52.33 11.75 1.04
C GLN A 75 -52.15 13.25 0.85
N HIS A 76 -51.10 13.84 1.42
CA HIS A 76 -50.93 15.29 1.48
C HIS A 76 -49.62 15.76 0.85
N ILE A 77 -49.64 16.99 0.35
CA ILE A 77 -48.43 17.78 0.17
C ILE A 77 -48.28 18.64 1.42
N PHE A 78 -47.20 18.46 2.17
CA PHE A 78 -46.82 19.29 3.29
C PHE A 78 -45.87 20.38 2.81
N LEU A 79 -46.09 21.61 3.29
CA LEU A 79 -45.45 22.80 2.73
C LEU A 79 -44.78 23.60 3.84
N ASP A 80 -43.52 24.00 3.61
CA ASP A 80 -42.79 24.96 4.45
C ASP A 80 -42.03 25.97 3.56
N MET A 81 -41.78 27.15 4.11
CA MET A 81 -40.93 28.19 3.52
C MET A 81 -39.92 28.66 4.57
N VAL A 82 -38.68 28.88 4.15
CA VAL A 82 -37.61 29.39 5.01
C VAL A 82 -36.90 30.59 4.39
N ASP A 83 -36.32 31.45 5.22
CA ASP A 83 -35.49 32.57 4.79
C ASP A 83 -34.09 32.12 4.35
N GLU A 84 -33.25 33.10 3.98
CA GLU A 84 -31.87 32.90 3.54
C GLU A 84 -31.01 32.19 4.59
N ALA A 85 -31.35 32.33 5.88
CA ALA A 85 -30.66 31.72 7.01
C ALA A 85 -31.28 30.38 7.43
N GLY A 86 -32.33 29.92 6.74
CA GLY A 86 -33.04 28.67 7.05
C GLY A 86 -34.08 28.80 8.16
N ASN A 87 -34.39 30.01 8.63
CA ASN A 87 -35.46 30.20 9.60
C ASN A 87 -36.82 30.09 8.90
N ARG A 88 -37.75 29.36 9.50
CA ARG A 88 -39.10 29.22 8.97
C ARG A 88 -39.83 30.56 8.90
N LEU A 89 -40.46 30.80 7.77
CA LEU A 89 -41.31 31.95 7.51
C LEU A 89 -42.78 31.59 7.74
N GLN A 90 -43.48 32.43 8.52
CA GLN A 90 -44.90 32.27 8.80
C GLN A 90 -45.73 33.22 7.92
N GLY A 91 -46.85 32.72 7.39
CA GLY A 91 -47.76 33.49 6.53
C GLY A 91 -47.36 33.53 5.05
N GLY A 92 -46.34 32.76 4.65
CA GLY A 92 -45.98 32.58 3.24
C GLY A 92 -47.13 32.00 2.41
N LEU A 93 -47.12 32.26 1.11
CA LEU A 93 -48.13 31.83 0.16
C LEU A 93 -47.52 30.85 -0.82
N VAL A 94 -48.15 29.69 -0.95
CA VAL A 94 -47.77 28.64 -1.91
C VAL A 94 -48.96 28.31 -2.78
N LEU A 95 -48.75 28.30 -4.10
CA LEU A 95 -49.76 27.92 -5.07
C LEU A 95 -49.62 26.45 -5.41
N VAL A 96 -50.71 25.70 -5.26
CA VAL A 96 -50.84 24.32 -5.75
C VAL A 96 -51.76 24.33 -6.97
N ARG A 97 -51.29 23.79 -8.10
CA ARG A 97 -52.04 23.68 -9.36
C ARG A 97 -52.22 22.23 -9.74
N TRP A 98 -53.33 21.92 -10.40
CA TRP A 98 -53.59 20.61 -11.00
C TRP A 98 -54.46 20.76 -12.25
N SER A 99 -54.65 19.67 -12.99
CA SER A 99 -55.57 19.67 -14.13
C SER A 99 -57.00 19.98 -13.68
N GLY A 100 -57.47 21.18 -13.99
CA GLY A 100 -58.82 21.64 -13.67
C GLY A 100 -58.94 22.55 -12.45
N GLY A 101 -57.84 22.98 -11.81
CA GLY A 101 -57.93 23.95 -10.72
C GLY A 101 -56.61 24.39 -10.12
N GLU A 102 -56.70 25.37 -9.23
CA GLU A 102 -55.59 25.86 -8.42
C GLU A 102 -56.07 26.29 -7.03
N GLN A 103 -55.17 26.24 -6.06
CA GLN A 103 -55.43 26.69 -4.70
C GLN A 103 -54.18 27.34 -4.10
N VAL A 104 -54.35 28.55 -3.54
CA VAL A 104 -53.32 29.19 -2.73
C VAL A 104 -53.44 28.73 -1.28
N ILE A 105 -52.34 28.22 -0.74
CA ILE A 105 -52.20 27.79 0.65
C ILE A 105 -51.42 28.85 1.41
N THR A 106 -51.99 29.30 2.52
CA THR A 106 -51.29 30.19 3.47
C THR A 106 -50.56 29.32 4.50
N LEU A 107 -49.29 29.62 4.74
CA LEU A 107 -48.41 28.86 5.63
C LEU A 107 -48.47 29.41 7.06
N ASP A 108 -49.61 29.28 7.73
CA ASP A 108 -49.92 29.91 9.02
C ASP A 108 -49.87 28.96 10.23
N LYS A 109 -49.71 27.66 10.00
CA LYS A 109 -49.71 26.66 11.06
C LYS A 109 -48.60 26.87 12.09
N PRO A 110 -48.84 26.47 13.36
CA PRO A 110 -47.87 26.64 14.44
C PRO A 110 -46.56 25.88 14.19
N PRO A 111 -45.45 26.31 14.83
CA PRO A 111 -44.20 25.56 14.85
C PRO A 111 -44.36 24.14 15.40
N GLY A 112 -43.50 23.21 14.96
CA GLY A 112 -43.58 21.79 15.37
C GLY A 112 -44.50 20.92 14.52
N GLN A 113 -45.02 21.45 13.41
CA GLN A 113 -45.71 20.73 12.34
C GLN A 113 -45.51 21.49 11.02
N PRO A 114 -45.70 20.88 9.83
CA PRO A 114 -45.59 21.60 8.55
C PRO A 114 -46.43 22.88 8.50
N ALA A 115 -45.90 23.96 7.90
CA ALA A 115 -46.58 25.26 7.87
C ALA A 115 -47.88 25.27 7.06
N GLY A 116 -48.01 24.41 6.06
CA GLY A 116 -49.21 24.21 5.28
C GLY A 116 -49.39 22.74 4.91
N ASN A 117 -50.60 22.39 4.47
CA ASN A 117 -50.83 21.14 3.78
C ASN A 117 -51.89 21.30 2.70
N PHE A 118 -51.80 20.47 1.67
CA PHE A 118 -52.81 20.33 0.62
C PHE A 118 -53.18 18.84 0.48
N PRO A 119 -54.46 18.45 0.61
CA PRO A 119 -54.89 17.07 0.37
C PRO A 119 -54.92 16.77 -1.13
N MET A 120 -54.25 15.70 -1.55
CA MET A 120 -54.28 15.21 -2.93
C MET A 120 -55.39 14.17 -3.12
N TRP A 121 -56.09 14.26 -4.24
CA TRP A 121 -57.14 13.34 -4.64
C TRP A 121 -56.62 12.24 -5.59
N LYS A 122 -57.42 11.18 -5.76
CA LYS A 122 -57.08 10.08 -6.66
C LYS A 122 -56.88 10.59 -8.09
N TYR A 123 -55.80 10.15 -8.72
CA TYR A 123 -55.38 10.55 -10.08
C TYR A 123 -55.05 12.04 -10.24
N GLN A 124 -55.05 12.81 -9.15
CA GLN A 124 -54.64 14.21 -9.20
C GLN A 124 -53.11 14.27 -9.29
N VAL A 125 -52.62 15.03 -10.28
CA VAL A 125 -51.21 15.37 -10.42
C VAL A 125 -51.07 16.86 -10.16
N CYS A 126 -50.25 17.20 -9.18
CA CYS A 126 -50.10 18.54 -8.66
C CYS A 126 -48.74 19.14 -9.04
N GLU A 127 -48.75 20.45 -9.20
CA GLU A 127 -47.58 21.31 -9.29
C GLU A 127 -47.61 22.30 -8.12
N VAL A 128 -46.43 22.68 -7.61
CA VAL A 128 -46.30 23.56 -6.45
C VAL A 128 -45.29 24.67 -6.74
N VAL A 129 -45.67 25.91 -6.48
CA VAL A 129 -44.85 27.12 -6.67
C VAL A 129 -44.97 28.01 -5.44
N ALA A 130 -43.86 28.55 -4.92
CA ALA A 130 -43.91 29.57 -3.88
C ALA A 130 -44.26 30.93 -4.49
N LEU A 131 -45.34 31.56 -4.01
CA LEU A 131 -45.71 32.92 -4.41
C LEU A 131 -44.96 33.98 -3.60
N GLY A 132 -44.46 33.62 -2.42
CA GLY A 132 -43.74 34.54 -1.53
C GLY A 132 -44.54 34.96 -0.31
N MET A 133 -44.26 36.16 0.18
CA MET A 133 -44.97 36.72 1.33
C MET A 133 -46.17 37.57 0.84
N PRO A 134 -47.21 37.80 1.65
CA PRO A 134 -48.31 38.67 1.26
C PRO A 134 -47.79 40.04 0.78
N GLY A 135 -48.17 40.42 -0.44
CA GLY A 135 -47.74 41.68 -1.08
C GLY A 135 -46.34 41.66 -1.70
N THR A 136 -45.60 40.55 -1.66
CA THR A 136 -44.29 40.40 -2.30
C THR A 136 -44.20 39.09 -3.07
N THR A 137 -44.12 39.18 -4.40
CA THR A 137 -43.92 38.03 -5.27
C THR A 137 -42.49 37.99 -5.79
N LEU A 138 -41.88 36.81 -5.72
CA LEU A 138 -40.56 36.53 -6.29
C LEU A 138 -40.68 35.42 -7.34
N ALA A 139 -39.70 35.34 -8.24
CA ALA A 139 -39.54 34.14 -9.06
C ALA A 139 -39.39 32.91 -8.14
N SER A 140 -39.88 31.76 -8.60
CA SER A 140 -39.85 30.52 -7.83
C SER A 140 -39.56 29.36 -8.75
N ASP A 141 -38.73 28.44 -8.27
CA ASP A 141 -38.70 27.08 -8.79
C ASP A 141 -40.10 26.46 -8.70
N LYS A 142 -40.36 25.45 -9.53
CA LYS A 142 -41.63 24.73 -9.56
C LYS A 142 -41.41 23.24 -9.36
N VAL A 143 -42.12 22.66 -8.40
CA VAL A 143 -42.16 21.20 -8.21
C VAL A 143 -43.31 20.65 -9.03
N THR A 144 -43.08 19.60 -9.82
CA THR A 144 -44.07 18.99 -10.72
C THR A 144 -44.21 17.49 -10.50
N GLY A 145 -45.31 16.90 -10.94
CA GLY A 145 -45.50 15.44 -10.91
C GLY A 145 -45.93 14.87 -9.56
N LEU A 146 -46.33 15.70 -8.58
CA LEU A 146 -46.75 15.24 -7.26
C LEU A 146 -48.12 14.53 -7.34
N HIS A 147 -48.18 13.23 -7.06
CA HIS A 147 -49.44 12.49 -7.09
C HIS A 147 -49.46 11.28 -6.17
N THR A 148 -50.64 10.73 -5.90
CA THR A 148 -50.80 9.62 -4.96
C THR A 148 -50.85 8.23 -5.62
N GLY A 149 -50.84 8.19 -6.97
CA GLY A 149 -50.99 6.98 -7.77
C GLY A 149 -49.74 6.08 -7.85
N HIS A 150 -49.07 5.84 -6.72
CA HIS A 150 -47.92 4.94 -6.65
C HIS A 150 -48.32 3.57 -6.10
N LYS A 151 -47.49 2.56 -6.38
CA LYS A 151 -47.67 1.23 -5.79
C LYS A 151 -47.39 1.32 -4.28
N GLY A 152 -48.17 0.60 -3.48
CA GLY A 152 -47.95 0.53 -2.03
C GLY A 152 -46.58 -0.06 -1.66
N GLU A 153 -46.06 0.35 -0.50
CA GLU A 153 -44.71 0.06 -0.02
C GLU A 153 -44.72 -0.68 1.32
N GLY A 154 -43.70 -1.51 1.55
CA GLY A 154 -43.49 -2.28 2.77
C GLY A 154 -44.02 -3.73 2.71
N GLN A 155 -43.45 -4.61 3.54
CA GLN A 155 -44.08 -5.90 3.88
C GLN A 155 -45.20 -5.60 4.89
N ASP A 156 -46.41 -6.13 4.64
CA ASP A 156 -47.60 -6.00 5.51
C ASP A 156 -48.40 -4.69 5.48
N GLU A 157 -48.47 -3.99 4.34
CA GLU A 157 -49.34 -2.82 4.12
C GLU A 157 -49.03 -1.59 5.02
N GLY A 158 -47.76 -1.16 5.04
CA GLY A 158 -47.30 0.05 5.74
C GLY A 158 -48.03 1.34 5.33
N GLY A 159 -47.69 2.46 5.99
CA GLY A 159 -48.38 3.76 5.85
C GLY A 159 -48.41 4.37 4.45
N ASN A 160 -47.73 3.78 3.46
CA ASN A 160 -47.79 4.13 2.05
C ASN A 160 -48.55 3.05 1.25
N ARG A 161 -49.79 3.32 0.88
CA ARG A 161 -50.65 2.44 0.06
C ARG A 161 -51.05 3.14 -1.23
N LEU A 162 -51.63 2.40 -2.18
CA LEU A 162 -52.19 2.99 -3.39
C LEU A 162 -53.15 4.15 -3.04
N PHE A 163 -52.85 5.36 -3.54
CA PHE A 163 -53.53 6.62 -3.22
C PHE A 163 -53.28 7.23 -1.83
N HIS A 164 -52.38 6.66 -1.04
CA HIS A 164 -51.94 7.14 0.27
C HIS A 164 -50.42 7.34 0.26
N HIS A 165 -49.97 8.33 -0.50
CA HIS A 165 -48.58 8.80 -0.50
C HIS A 165 -48.59 10.30 -0.24
N SER A 166 -47.65 10.78 0.58
CA SER A 166 -47.50 12.20 0.86
C SER A 166 -46.10 12.68 0.48
N PHE A 167 -46.00 13.98 0.23
CA PHE A 167 -44.74 14.63 -0.07
C PHE A 167 -44.54 15.82 0.85
N ALA A 168 -43.30 16.16 1.14
CA ALA A 168 -42.90 17.38 1.80
C ALA A 168 -42.14 18.25 0.81
N VAL A 169 -42.55 19.51 0.68
CA VAL A 169 -41.89 20.50 -0.19
C VAL A 169 -41.50 21.70 0.65
N VAL A 170 -40.23 22.05 0.59
CA VAL A 170 -39.66 23.21 1.30
C VAL A 170 -39.04 24.17 0.28
N PHE A 171 -39.43 25.44 0.34
CA PHE A 171 -38.78 26.50 -0.43
C PHE A 171 -37.89 27.36 0.48
N GLN A 172 -36.74 27.78 -0.04
CA GLN A 172 -35.84 28.71 0.64
C GLN A 172 -35.68 29.98 -0.18
N ARG A 173 -35.86 31.14 0.47
CA ARG A 173 -35.52 32.42 -0.15
C ARG A 173 -34.01 32.49 -0.34
N THR A 174 -33.58 32.71 -1.57
CA THR A 174 -32.17 32.65 -1.97
C THR A 174 -31.84 33.84 -2.86
N VAL A 175 -30.63 34.39 -2.74
CA VAL A 175 -30.10 35.38 -3.69
C VAL A 175 -29.44 34.63 -4.85
N ALA A 176 -29.91 34.87 -6.07
CA ALA A 176 -29.32 34.32 -7.29
C ALA A 176 -27.83 34.68 -7.37
N GLY A 177 -26.95 33.70 -7.56
CA GLY A 177 -25.50 33.92 -7.63
C GLY A 177 -24.79 34.19 -6.29
N ALA A 178 -25.46 34.20 -5.14
CA ALA A 178 -24.79 34.46 -3.86
C ALA A 178 -23.75 33.40 -3.44
N ALA A 179 -23.97 32.11 -3.76
CA ALA A 179 -22.95 31.08 -3.55
C ALA A 179 -21.71 31.29 -4.44
N ALA A 180 -21.91 31.79 -5.67
CA ALA A 180 -20.81 32.14 -6.57
C ALA A 180 -20.02 33.37 -6.11
N ASN A 181 -20.58 34.22 -5.25
CA ASN A 181 -19.94 35.44 -4.75
C ASN A 181 -19.17 35.23 -3.42
N LEU A 182 -19.34 34.10 -2.74
CA LEU A 182 -18.63 33.77 -1.50
C LEU A 182 -17.32 33.07 -1.83
N HIS A 183 -16.22 33.68 -1.40
CA HIS A 183 -14.86 33.23 -1.69
C HIS A 183 -14.17 32.83 -0.38
N GLU A 184 -14.79 31.97 0.42
CA GLU A 184 -14.27 31.57 1.74
C GLU A 184 -13.84 30.10 1.78
N SER A 185 -14.12 29.33 0.72
CA SER A 185 -13.74 27.92 0.67
C SER A 185 -12.23 27.71 0.62
N VAL A 186 -11.81 26.55 1.13
CA VAL A 186 -10.41 26.12 1.17
C VAL A 186 -10.28 24.73 0.57
N ILE A 187 -9.32 24.53 -0.32
CA ILE A 187 -8.90 23.20 -0.77
C ILE A 187 -7.48 22.97 -0.24
N SER A 188 -7.27 21.88 0.48
CA SER A 188 -5.98 21.52 1.05
C SER A 188 -5.67 20.03 0.89
N GLY A 189 -4.45 19.63 1.19
CA GLY A 189 -4.09 18.21 1.23
C GLY A 189 -2.58 18.03 1.19
N SER A 190 -2.14 16.82 0.86
CA SER A 190 -0.73 16.50 0.67
C SER A 190 -0.41 16.09 -0.77
N VAL A 191 0.85 16.32 -1.17
CA VAL A 191 1.42 15.78 -2.40
C VAL A 191 2.65 14.95 -2.04
N ALA A 192 2.48 13.64 -1.93
CA ALA A 192 3.60 12.74 -1.64
C ALA A 192 4.65 12.80 -2.75
N ASN A 193 5.93 12.88 -2.37
CA ASN A 193 7.08 13.17 -3.24
C ASN A 193 6.97 14.51 -3.98
N GLY A 194 6.18 15.44 -3.44
CA GLY A 194 5.80 16.68 -4.09
C GLY A 194 6.44 17.95 -3.52
N ALA A 195 7.31 17.86 -2.52
CA ALA A 195 7.93 19.03 -1.90
C ALA A 195 8.54 19.99 -2.95
N GLY A 196 8.16 21.27 -2.89
CA GLY A 196 8.61 22.30 -3.83
C GLY A 196 7.94 22.28 -5.22
N ARG A 197 7.01 21.36 -5.48
CA ARG A 197 6.19 21.36 -6.70
C ARG A 197 5.04 22.36 -6.59
N THR A 198 4.48 22.76 -7.72
CA THR A 198 3.31 23.67 -7.76
C THR A 198 2.03 22.87 -7.97
N VAL A 199 1.07 23.02 -7.04
CA VAL A 199 -0.31 22.56 -7.22
C VAL A 199 -1.11 23.67 -7.90
N VAL A 200 -1.92 23.29 -8.89
CA VAL A 200 -2.76 24.20 -9.69
C VAL A 200 -4.20 23.73 -9.63
N LEU A 201 -5.10 24.63 -9.25
CA LEU A 201 -6.55 24.46 -9.33
C LEU A 201 -7.06 24.96 -10.69
N LEU A 202 -7.80 24.11 -11.38
CA LEU A 202 -8.45 24.41 -12.64
C LEU A 202 -9.97 24.40 -12.46
N GLN A 203 -10.64 25.41 -13.02
CA GLN A 203 -12.08 25.45 -13.18
C GLN A 203 -12.39 25.65 -14.67
N GLU A 204 -13.17 24.76 -15.27
CA GLU A 204 -13.48 24.80 -16.71
C GLU A 204 -12.23 24.87 -17.62
N GLY A 205 -11.11 24.30 -17.16
CA GLY A 205 -9.83 24.29 -17.87
C GLY A 205 -8.97 25.54 -17.67
N ALA A 206 -9.45 26.57 -16.98
CA ALA A 206 -8.68 27.77 -16.64
C ALA A 206 -8.06 27.65 -15.24
N THR A 207 -6.82 28.12 -15.09
CA THR A 207 -6.18 28.24 -13.77
C THR A 207 -6.83 29.35 -12.96
N VAL A 208 -7.34 28.98 -11.79
CA VAL A 208 -8.02 29.91 -10.87
C VAL A 208 -7.20 30.17 -9.60
N ALA A 209 -6.37 29.21 -9.18
CA ALA A 209 -5.46 29.37 -8.06
C ALA A 209 -4.28 28.39 -8.20
N GLN A 210 -3.15 28.73 -7.58
CA GLN A 210 -1.98 27.85 -7.51
C GLN A 210 -1.18 28.12 -6.24
N THR A 211 -0.46 27.12 -5.76
CA THR A 211 0.41 27.23 -4.58
C THR A 211 1.57 26.25 -4.68
N VAL A 212 2.66 26.53 -3.97
CA VAL A 212 3.82 25.62 -3.86
C VAL A 212 3.61 24.68 -2.68
N VAL A 213 3.89 23.41 -2.89
CA VAL A 213 3.86 22.37 -1.86
C VAL A 213 5.01 22.60 -0.88
N GLY A 214 4.68 22.62 0.42
CA GLY A 214 5.66 22.80 1.50
C GLY A 214 6.68 21.67 1.58
N ALA A 215 7.74 21.87 2.38
CA ALA A 215 8.74 20.84 2.68
C ALA A 215 8.16 19.65 3.48
N ASP A 216 7.04 19.88 4.15
CA ASP A 216 6.19 18.89 4.83
C ASP A 216 5.20 18.20 3.88
N GLU A 217 5.29 18.46 2.57
CA GLU A 217 4.43 17.93 1.51
C GLU A 217 2.97 18.39 1.58
N ILE A 218 2.66 19.43 2.35
CA ILE A 218 1.31 19.96 2.52
C ILE A 218 1.09 21.17 1.61
N TYR A 219 -0.15 21.35 1.14
CA TYR A 219 -0.58 22.54 0.40
C TYR A 219 -1.96 23.04 0.86
N HIS A 220 -2.17 24.35 0.69
CA HIS A 220 -3.43 25.02 0.99
C HIS A 220 -3.74 26.09 -0.08
N LEU A 221 -4.98 26.07 -0.58
CA LEU A 221 -5.53 27.07 -1.50
C LEU A 221 -6.81 27.62 -0.89
N THR A 222 -6.81 28.90 -0.55
CA THR A 222 -7.91 29.60 0.14
C THR A 222 -8.60 30.58 -0.81
N GLY A 223 -9.75 31.11 -0.41
CA GLY A 223 -10.38 32.19 -1.16
C GLY A 223 -11.23 31.70 -2.33
N LEU A 224 -11.75 30.47 -2.25
CA LEU A 224 -12.38 29.81 -3.39
C LEU A 224 -13.89 30.06 -3.42
N ALA A 225 -14.40 30.33 -4.62
CA ALA A 225 -15.84 30.44 -4.88
C ALA A 225 -16.54 29.08 -4.80
N ALA A 226 -17.86 29.06 -4.70
CA ALA A 226 -18.62 27.82 -4.93
C ALA A 226 -18.35 27.29 -6.34
N GLY A 227 -18.00 26.01 -6.45
CA GLY A 227 -17.63 25.43 -7.73
C GLY A 227 -17.01 24.04 -7.62
N ALA A 228 -16.80 23.44 -8.78
CA ALA A 228 -16.13 22.16 -8.96
C ALA A 228 -14.74 22.41 -9.56
N TYR A 229 -13.69 21.99 -8.84
CA TYR A 229 -12.30 22.29 -9.21
C TYR A 229 -11.49 21.02 -9.45
N LEU A 230 -10.69 20.99 -10.50
CA LEU A 230 -9.69 19.95 -10.74
C LEU A 230 -8.36 20.37 -10.11
N VAL A 231 -7.77 19.51 -9.29
CA VAL A 231 -6.45 19.73 -8.67
C VAL A 231 -5.41 19.02 -9.51
N THR A 232 -4.35 19.71 -9.91
CA THR A 232 -3.26 19.17 -10.74
C THR A 232 -1.90 19.54 -10.17
N VAL A 233 -0.86 18.76 -10.48
CA VAL A 233 0.52 19.13 -10.14
C VAL A 233 1.26 19.55 -11.41
N GLN A 234 1.72 20.80 -11.45
CA GLN A 234 2.37 21.39 -12.61
C GLN A 234 3.57 20.53 -13.05
N GLY A 235 3.69 20.30 -14.37
CA GLY A 235 4.77 19.50 -14.95
C GLY A 235 4.68 18.01 -14.64
N SER A 236 3.48 17.49 -14.36
CA SER A 236 3.17 16.07 -14.24
C SER A 236 1.77 15.79 -14.78
N ASP A 237 1.46 14.52 -15.07
CA ASP A 237 0.10 14.09 -15.46
C ASP A 237 -0.81 13.81 -14.25
N VAL A 238 -0.32 14.03 -13.03
CA VAL A 238 -1.05 13.74 -11.79
C VAL A 238 -2.11 14.81 -11.55
N ARG A 239 -3.36 14.36 -11.41
CA ARG A 239 -4.54 15.18 -11.20
C ARG A 239 -5.60 14.43 -10.39
N ALA A 240 -6.41 15.16 -9.64
CA ALA A 240 -7.54 14.64 -8.88
C ALA A 240 -8.72 15.61 -8.91
N GLY A 241 -9.93 15.08 -8.77
CA GLY A 241 -11.17 15.85 -8.75
C GLY A 241 -12.18 15.43 -9.82
N PRO A 242 -13.30 16.19 -9.95
CA PRO A 242 -13.48 17.50 -9.33
C PRO A 242 -13.72 17.46 -7.82
N ALA A 243 -13.09 18.37 -7.08
CA ALA A 243 -13.42 18.69 -5.70
C ALA A 243 -14.47 19.81 -5.70
N THR A 244 -15.63 19.54 -5.09
CA THR A 244 -16.75 20.49 -5.04
C THR A 244 -16.78 21.22 -3.70
N VAL A 245 -16.89 22.54 -3.75
CA VAL A 245 -17.05 23.41 -2.57
C VAL A 245 -18.19 24.39 -2.80
N ASP A 246 -18.77 24.92 -1.72
CA ASP A 246 -19.96 25.79 -1.71
C ASP A 246 -19.64 27.27 -1.46
N GLY A 247 -18.36 27.64 -1.49
CA GLY A 247 -17.88 29.00 -1.22
C GLY A 247 -17.66 29.29 0.26
N ARG A 248 -17.93 28.34 1.17
CA ARG A 248 -17.65 28.44 2.62
C ARG A 248 -16.95 27.21 3.21
N SER A 249 -17.17 26.04 2.64
CA SER A 249 -16.66 24.76 3.15
C SER A 249 -15.22 24.48 2.71
N SER A 250 -14.58 23.53 3.38
CA SER A 250 -13.24 23.03 3.04
C SER A 250 -13.31 21.65 2.40
N ALA A 251 -12.42 21.37 1.44
CA ALA A 251 -12.22 20.04 0.88
C ALA A 251 -10.75 19.60 0.99
N THR A 252 -10.54 18.28 1.10
CA THR A 252 -9.21 17.68 1.17
C THR A 252 -8.93 16.82 -0.05
N VAL A 253 -7.80 17.04 -0.72
CA VAL A 253 -7.38 16.28 -1.90
C VAL A 253 -5.91 15.90 -1.76
N ASN A 254 -5.63 14.60 -1.65
CA ASN A 254 -4.27 14.09 -1.57
C ASN A 254 -3.82 13.53 -2.92
N LEU A 255 -2.57 13.77 -3.27
CA LEU A 255 -1.94 13.37 -4.53
C LEU A 255 -0.63 12.66 -4.23
N THR A 256 -0.18 11.82 -5.16
CA THR A 256 1.12 11.15 -5.06
C THR A 256 1.83 11.30 -6.38
N LEU A 257 3.01 11.93 -6.37
CA LEU A 257 3.92 11.87 -7.50
C LEU A 257 4.72 10.56 -7.47
N PRO A 258 5.05 9.98 -8.63
CA PRO A 258 6.00 8.89 -8.70
C PRO A 258 7.32 9.30 -8.05
N SER A 259 7.85 8.47 -7.16
CA SER A 259 9.19 8.67 -6.62
C SER A 259 10.22 8.56 -7.75
N VAL A 260 11.13 9.52 -7.86
CA VAL A 260 12.29 9.38 -8.75
C VAL A 260 13.16 8.24 -8.21
N PRO A 261 13.53 7.22 -9.01
CA PRO A 261 14.43 6.17 -8.57
C PRO A 261 15.75 6.80 -8.10
N GLN A 262 16.16 6.51 -6.86
CA GLN A 262 17.39 7.03 -6.31
C GLN A 262 18.46 5.94 -6.38
N GLU A 263 19.45 6.16 -7.23
CA GLU A 263 20.55 5.24 -7.52
C GLU A 263 21.86 5.78 -6.94
N GLN A 264 21.87 6.11 -5.65
CA GLN A 264 23.03 6.73 -5.00
C GLN A 264 23.60 5.88 -3.86
N SER A 265 22.98 4.74 -3.53
CA SER A 265 23.50 3.90 -2.46
C SER A 265 24.85 3.25 -2.82
N SER A 266 25.60 2.88 -1.78
CA SER A 266 26.85 2.13 -1.91
C SER A 266 26.94 0.98 -0.92
N VAL A 267 27.51 -0.14 -1.33
CA VAL A 267 27.83 -1.27 -0.45
C VAL A 267 29.35 -1.44 -0.45
N SER A 268 29.97 -1.48 0.73
CA SER A 268 31.42 -1.68 0.86
C SER A 268 31.72 -2.63 2.01
N GLY A 269 32.95 -3.12 2.08
CA GLY A 269 33.37 -3.96 3.19
C GLY A 269 34.74 -4.58 2.96
N ARG A 270 35.11 -5.48 3.87
CA ARG A 270 36.31 -6.31 3.80
C ARG A 270 35.94 -7.78 3.64
N VAL A 271 36.73 -8.50 2.86
CA VAL A 271 36.67 -9.96 2.76
C VAL A 271 37.95 -10.55 3.34
N LEU A 272 37.88 -10.98 4.59
CA LEU A 272 39.02 -11.59 5.28
C LEU A 272 39.48 -12.84 4.52
N ARG A 273 40.78 -12.89 4.17
CA ARG A 273 41.42 -13.92 3.31
C ARG A 273 40.87 -13.97 1.89
N GLY A 274 40.19 -12.93 1.45
CA GLY A 274 39.53 -12.84 0.15
C GLY A 274 40.29 -12.06 -0.92
N ALA A 275 41.54 -11.66 -0.70
CA ALA A 275 42.30 -10.92 -1.70
C ALA A 275 42.32 -11.65 -3.05
N GLY A 276 41.84 -10.99 -4.11
CA GLY A 276 41.71 -11.58 -5.46
C GLY A 276 40.46 -12.44 -5.69
N ALA A 277 39.61 -12.65 -4.67
CA ALA A 277 38.32 -13.29 -4.84
C ALA A 277 37.34 -12.38 -5.60
N THR A 278 36.28 -12.96 -6.17
CA THR A 278 35.17 -12.23 -6.78
C THR A 278 34.02 -12.16 -5.80
N ILE A 279 33.53 -10.95 -5.54
CA ILE A 279 32.32 -10.69 -4.76
C ILE A 279 31.18 -10.34 -5.70
N GLU A 280 30.03 -10.97 -5.49
CA GLU A 280 28.80 -10.77 -6.22
C GLU A 280 27.80 -10.01 -5.35
N LEU A 281 27.08 -9.07 -5.96
CA LEU A 281 25.97 -8.34 -5.36
C LEU A 281 24.69 -8.76 -6.09
N SER A 282 23.72 -9.27 -5.35
CA SER A 282 22.42 -9.67 -5.87
C SER A 282 21.32 -8.71 -5.40
N LEU A 283 20.40 -8.34 -6.30
CA LEU A 283 19.18 -7.57 -6.04
C LEU A 283 17.98 -8.49 -6.24
N ASP A 284 17.13 -8.65 -5.21
CA ASP A 284 15.96 -9.54 -5.23
C ASP A 284 16.28 -10.96 -5.71
N GLY A 285 17.48 -11.46 -5.36
CA GLY A 285 17.97 -12.80 -5.72
C GLY A 285 18.58 -12.93 -7.12
N ALA A 286 18.53 -11.89 -7.95
CA ALA A 286 19.21 -11.86 -9.25
C ALA A 286 20.58 -11.18 -9.13
N LEU A 287 21.60 -11.68 -9.83
CA LEU A 287 22.91 -11.04 -9.89
C LEU A 287 22.79 -9.64 -10.48
N ALA A 288 23.09 -8.62 -9.69
CA ALA A 288 23.03 -7.21 -10.08
C ALA A 288 24.40 -6.68 -10.51
N SER A 289 25.46 -7.05 -9.79
CA SER A 289 26.82 -6.59 -10.06
C SER A 289 27.86 -7.55 -9.48
N TRP A 290 29.12 -7.41 -9.87
CA TRP A 290 30.25 -8.13 -9.30
C TRP A 290 31.49 -7.23 -9.25
N ALA A 291 32.40 -7.52 -8.33
CA ALA A 291 33.68 -6.83 -8.18
C ALA A 291 34.77 -7.80 -7.75
N SER A 292 36.04 -7.47 -8.03
CA SER A 292 37.17 -8.19 -7.44
C SER A 292 37.55 -7.55 -6.11
N VAL A 293 37.86 -8.39 -5.13
CA VAL A 293 38.38 -7.95 -3.83
C VAL A 293 39.84 -7.52 -4.00
N ALA A 294 40.16 -6.30 -3.58
CA ALA A 294 41.49 -5.72 -3.70
C ALA A 294 42.52 -6.42 -2.79
N SER A 295 43.80 -6.12 -3.01
CA SER A 295 44.90 -6.70 -2.21
C SER A 295 44.89 -6.30 -0.73
N ASP A 296 44.19 -5.20 -0.37
CA ASP A 296 43.94 -4.79 1.01
C ASP A 296 42.63 -5.36 1.58
N GLU A 297 42.09 -6.37 0.89
CA GLU A 297 40.88 -7.13 1.20
C GLU A 297 39.57 -6.33 1.09
N ARG A 298 39.56 -5.15 0.45
CA ARG A 298 38.34 -4.32 0.34
C ARG A 298 37.59 -4.48 -0.98
N TYR A 299 36.30 -4.17 -0.93
CA TYR A 299 35.42 -4.05 -2.10
C TYR A 299 34.46 -2.85 -1.98
N LEU A 300 33.91 -2.39 -3.11
CA LEU A 300 32.93 -1.32 -3.19
C LEU A 300 32.00 -1.51 -4.40
N PHE A 301 30.69 -1.38 -4.15
CA PHE A 301 29.64 -1.15 -5.12
C PHE A 301 29.05 0.24 -4.88
N ALA A 302 28.79 1.01 -5.92
CA ALA A 302 28.23 2.36 -5.82
C ALA A 302 27.18 2.58 -6.91
N GLY A 303 26.33 3.59 -6.73
CA GLY A 303 25.28 3.92 -7.69
C GLY A 303 24.11 2.94 -7.65
N LEU A 304 23.76 2.44 -6.46
CA LEU A 304 22.78 1.38 -6.31
C LEU A 304 21.37 1.95 -6.07
N PRO A 305 20.32 1.44 -6.75
CA PRO A 305 18.94 1.77 -6.45
C PRO A 305 18.51 1.27 -5.08
N ALA A 306 17.43 1.86 -4.55
CA ALA A 306 16.70 1.29 -3.43
C ALA A 306 16.24 -0.14 -3.76
N GLY A 307 16.36 -1.07 -2.81
CA GLY A 307 16.03 -2.47 -3.03
C GLY A 307 16.65 -3.38 -1.98
N ARG A 308 16.34 -4.68 -2.08
CA ARG A 308 16.86 -5.69 -1.17
C ARG A 308 18.05 -6.40 -1.77
N TYR A 309 19.19 -6.29 -1.10
CA TYR A 309 20.47 -6.77 -1.57
C TYR A 309 21.04 -7.89 -0.71
N ARG A 310 21.94 -8.65 -1.32
CA ARG A 310 22.81 -9.61 -0.64
C ARG A 310 24.17 -9.61 -1.33
N VAL A 311 25.24 -9.81 -0.57
CA VAL A 311 26.58 -10.05 -1.13
C VAL A 311 27.02 -11.50 -0.89
N GLY A 312 27.79 -12.05 -1.81
CA GLY A 312 28.36 -13.39 -1.69
C GLY A 312 29.67 -13.52 -2.44
N ILE A 313 30.46 -14.54 -2.12
CA ILE A 313 31.75 -14.78 -2.76
C ILE A 313 31.60 -15.90 -3.79
N THR A 314 31.93 -15.61 -5.05
CA THR A 314 31.82 -16.59 -6.14
C THR A 314 32.61 -17.86 -5.82
N GLY A 315 31.97 -19.02 -5.92
CA GLY A 315 32.61 -20.32 -5.69
C GLY A 315 32.84 -20.69 -4.22
N ALA A 316 32.42 -19.85 -3.27
CA ALA A 316 32.41 -20.17 -1.84
C ALA A 316 30.97 -20.21 -1.30
N ALA A 317 30.72 -21.06 -0.31
CA ALA A 317 29.44 -21.08 0.42
C ALA A 317 29.34 -19.93 1.44
N VAL A 318 29.78 -18.73 1.05
CA VAL A 318 29.82 -17.52 1.90
C VAL A 318 28.90 -16.48 1.28
N MET A 319 27.82 -16.16 1.99
CA MET A 319 26.85 -15.14 1.62
C MET A 319 26.43 -14.36 2.87
N SER A 320 26.17 -13.07 2.75
CA SER A 320 25.56 -12.27 3.81
C SER A 320 24.08 -12.62 4.01
N GLU A 321 23.50 -12.12 5.10
CA GLU A 321 22.05 -11.95 5.17
C GLU A 321 21.58 -10.90 4.16
N GLU A 322 20.27 -10.85 3.92
CA GLU A 322 19.67 -9.79 3.11
C GLU A 322 19.64 -8.47 3.87
N PHE A 323 19.91 -7.38 3.17
CA PHE A 323 19.83 -6.03 3.70
C PHE A 323 19.14 -5.09 2.71
N ASP A 324 18.38 -4.11 3.22
CA ASP A 324 17.67 -3.15 2.39
C ASP A 324 18.51 -1.88 2.20
N LEU A 325 18.54 -1.37 0.97
CA LEU A 325 19.08 -0.05 0.63
C LEU A 325 17.92 0.90 0.31
N ASP A 326 18.06 2.16 0.72
CA ASP A 326 17.08 3.23 0.50
C ASP A 326 17.34 4.05 -0.78
N GLY A 327 18.41 3.74 -1.50
CA GLY A 327 18.83 4.46 -2.71
C GLY A 327 19.67 5.72 -2.45
N ARG A 328 20.04 6.01 -1.19
CA ARG A 328 20.91 7.15 -0.80
C ARG A 328 22.07 6.76 0.11
N GLY A 329 21.87 5.82 1.02
CA GLY A 329 22.79 5.51 2.11
C GLY A 329 23.93 4.57 1.72
N ALA A 330 24.91 4.46 2.63
CA ALA A 330 25.99 3.49 2.53
C ALA A 330 25.74 2.30 3.47
N HIS A 331 26.03 1.09 3.00
CA HIS A 331 25.98 -0.14 3.79
C HIS A 331 27.38 -0.76 3.87
N LEU A 332 27.77 -1.20 5.06
CA LEU A 332 29.03 -1.89 5.30
C LEU A 332 28.74 -3.36 5.59
N GLN A 333 29.32 -4.26 4.81
CA GLN A 333 29.17 -5.69 4.99
C GLN A 333 30.53 -6.38 4.88
N ASP A 334 31.04 -6.86 6.01
CA ASP A 334 32.25 -7.66 6.00
C ASP A 334 31.89 -9.15 5.77
N LEU A 335 32.79 -9.87 5.11
CA LEU A 335 32.70 -11.31 4.86
C LEU A 335 34.02 -11.96 5.25
N GLU A 336 33.99 -13.26 5.47
CA GLU A 336 35.17 -14.06 5.76
C GLU A 336 35.12 -15.33 4.93
N LEU A 337 36.19 -15.60 4.18
CA LEU A 337 36.39 -16.93 3.63
C LEU A 337 36.82 -17.87 4.76
N PRO A 338 36.23 -19.08 4.86
CA PRO A 338 36.67 -20.07 5.83
C PRO A 338 38.16 -20.35 5.66
N GLU A 339 38.85 -20.72 6.74
CA GLU A 339 40.22 -21.20 6.61
C GLU A 339 40.20 -22.32 5.57
N ALA A 340 41.04 -22.22 4.54
CA ALA A 340 41.31 -23.39 3.73
C ALA A 340 41.82 -24.46 4.70
N ASP A 341 41.08 -25.55 4.88
CA ASP A 341 41.51 -26.68 5.70
C ASP A 341 42.92 -27.07 5.25
N ALA A 342 43.92 -26.62 6.01
CA ALA A 342 45.23 -27.23 5.96
C ALA A 342 44.99 -28.62 6.51
N GLY A 343 44.81 -29.59 5.60
CA GLY A 343 44.59 -30.99 5.95
C GLY A 343 45.55 -31.44 7.06
N PRO A 344 45.17 -32.45 7.85
CA PRO A 344 45.78 -32.75 9.15
C PRO A 344 47.30 -32.64 9.07
N SER A 345 47.88 -31.74 9.89
CA SER A 345 49.32 -31.49 9.91
C SER A 345 50.04 -32.82 10.10
N LYS A 346 50.74 -33.26 9.07
CA LYS A 346 51.44 -34.53 9.07
C LYS A 346 52.66 -34.43 9.98
N PRO A 347 52.78 -35.28 11.01
CA PRO A 347 53.83 -35.15 12.02
C PRO A 347 55.23 -35.43 11.45
N LEU A 348 55.33 -36.10 10.30
CA LEU A 348 56.60 -36.35 9.62
C LEU A 348 56.75 -35.40 8.41
N PRO A 349 57.85 -34.64 8.29
CA PRO A 349 58.07 -33.82 7.10
C PRO A 349 58.39 -34.70 5.88
N HIS A 350 59.18 -35.76 6.08
CA HIS A 350 59.60 -36.68 5.01
C HIS A 350 59.86 -38.08 5.55
N TYR A 351 59.38 -39.09 4.84
CA TYR A 351 59.63 -40.50 5.13
C TYR A 351 60.18 -41.24 3.91
N VAL A 352 61.24 -42.03 4.08
CA VAL A 352 61.78 -42.89 3.01
C VAL A 352 61.28 -44.31 3.22
N LEU A 353 60.52 -44.83 2.26
CA LEU A 353 59.86 -46.14 2.33
C LEU A 353 60.57 -47.15 1.43
N PHE A 354 60.95 -48.28 2.02
CA PHE A 354 61.62 -49.40 1.36
C PHE A 354 60.79 -50.69 1.43
N ALA A 355 61.24 -51.72 0.73
CA ALA A 355 60.84 -53.10 1.03
C ALA A 355 61.20 -53.47 2.50
N PRO A 356 60.50 -54.44 3.12
CA PRO A 356 60.82 -54.90 4.47
C PRO A 356 62.29 -55.36 4.61
N LEU A 357 62.98 -54.98 5.68
CA LEU A 357 64.38 -55.40 5.95
C LEU A 357 64.54 -56.93 6.16
N SER A 358 63.43 -57.67 6.24
CA SER A 358 63.42 -59.13 6.19
C SER A 358 63.64 -59.70 4.78
N THR A 359 63.57 -58.87 3.73
CA THR A 359 63.87 -59.25 2.34
C THR A 359 65.29 -58.85 1.96
N VAL A 360 65.90 -59.57 1.02
CA VAL A 360 67.24 -59.23 0.51
C VAL A 360 67.24 -57.85 -0.14
N GLN A 361 66.19 -57.53 -0.91
CA GLN A 361 66.03 -56.24 -1.57
C GLN A 361 65.97 -55.09 -0.55
N GLY A 362 65.18 -55.23 0.53
CA GLY A 362 65.10 -54.20 1.57
C GLY A 362 66.43 -53.97 2.28
N GLN A 363 67.24 -55.01 2.48
CA GLN A 363 68.58 -54.88 3.06
C GLN A 363 69.55 -54.15 2.13
N VAL A 364 69.50 -54.44 0.82
CA VAL A 364 70.32 -53.77 -0.19
C VAL A 364 69.92 -52.29 -0.30
N ASP A 365 68.64 -51.99 -0.46
CA ASP A 365 68.17 -50.61 -0.62
C ASP A 365 68.46 -49.76 0.63
N TRP A 366 68.37 -50.35 1.82
CA TRP A 366 68.76 -49.69 3.07
C TRP A 366 70.24 -49.33 3.10
N LEU A 367 71.12 -50.24 2.67
CA LEU A 367 72.56 -50.00 2.63
C LEU A 367 72.92 -48.92 1.60
N LEU A 368 72.27 -48.92 0.42
CA LEU A 368 72.46 -47.90 -0.60
C LEU A 368 71.99 -46.51 -0.13
N ALA A 369 70.87 -46.46 0.60
CA ALA A 369 70.31 -45.21 1.09
C ALA A 369 70.94 -44.68 2.38
N ALA A 370 71.75 -45.46 3.10
CA ALA A 370 72.31 -45.06 4.38
C ALA A 370 73.04 -43.69 4.36
N PRO A 371 73.89 -43.36 3.37
CA PRO A 371 74.53 -42.04 3.28
C PRO A 371 73.52 -40.91 3.08
N TYR A 372 72.48 -41.13 2.27
CA TYR A 372 71.43 -40.16 1.99
C TYR A 372 70.56 -39.89 3.23
N LEU A 373 70.14 -40.96 3.92
CA LEU A 373 69.38 -40.86 5.17
C LEU A 373 70.18 -40.13 6.25
N GLN A 374 71.47 -40.43 6.38
CA GLN A 374 72.35 -39.78 7.36
C GLN A 374 72.60 -38.31 7.03
N THR A 375 72.81 -37.97 5.75
CA THR A 375 73.09 -36.59 5.32
C THR A 375 71.92 -35.66 5.64
N PHE A 376 70.69 -36.12 5.41
CA PHE A 376 69.49 -35.29 5.56
C PHE A 376 68.71 -35.55 6.86
N GLY A 377 69.15 -36.50 7.70
CA GLY A 377 68.48 -36.84 8.97
C GLY A 377 67.06 -37.39 8.78
N LEU A 378 66.83 -38.18 7.72
CA LEU A 378 65.50 -38.61 7.30
C LEU A 378 64.98 -39.78 8.14
N THR A 379 63.66 -39.78 8.37
CA THR A 379 62.96 -40.93 8.94
C THR A 379 62.72 -41.97 7.84
N ALA A 380 62.97 -43.25 8.13
CA ALA A 380 62.82 -44.28 7.13
C ALA A 380 62.38 -45.64 7.70
N GLY A 381 61.83 -46.49 6.84
CA GLY A 381 61.45 -47.85 7.20
C GLY A 381 60.59 -48.53 6.13
N ALA A 382 59.86 -49.58 6.52
CA ALA A 382 59.07 -50.41 5.60
C ALA A 382 57.54 -50.39 5.84
N TYR A 383 57.06 -49.55 6.77
CA TYR A 383 55.64 -49.50 7.14
C TYR A 383 54.91 -48.37 6.41
N VAL A 384 53.94 -48.74 5.57
CA VAL A 384 53.10 -47.80 4.79
C VAL A 384 52.29 -46.87 5.71
N GLU A 385 51.81 -47.37 6.85
CA GLU A 385 51.03 -46.55 7.79
C GLU A 385 51.87 -45.42 8.40
N HIS A 386 53.18 -45.61 8.60
CA HIS A 386 54.06 -44.51 9.01
C HIS A 386 54.30 -43.52 7.88
N ALA A 387 54.45 -44.00 6.64
CA ALA A 387 54.61 -43.14 5.47
C ALA A 387 53.39 -42.24 5.21
N LYS A 388 52.16 -42.70 5.53
CA LYS A 388 50.94 -41.87 5.45
C LYS A 388 50.97 -40.64 6.36
N LEU A 389 51.73 -40.70 7.45
CA LEU A 389 51.93 -39.59 8.39
C LEU A 389 52.95 -38.55 7.88
N ALA A 390 53.50 -38.72 6.67
CA ALA A 390 54.51 -37.82 6.11
C ALA A 390 53.98 -36.89 5.02
N THR A 391 54.40 -35.61 5.05
CA THR A 391 54.08 -34.64 3.99
C THR A 391 54.68 -35.07 2.65
N ARG A 392 55.91 -35.59 2.68
CA ARG A 392 56.60 -36.16 1.53
C ARG A 392 57.00 -37.62 1.80
N VAL A 393 56.93 -38.47 0.78
CA VAL A 393 57.40 -39.86 0.83
C VAL A 393 58.29 -40.15 -0.37
N THR A 394 59.50 -40.64 -0.14
CA THR A 394 60.36 -41.18 -1.20
C THR A 394 60.33 -42.69 -1.15
N LEU A 395 59.86 -43.33 -2.21
CA LEU A 395 59.87 -44.77 -2.39
C LEU A 395 61.22 -45.17 -2.98
N ILE A 396 61.91 -46.13 -2.38
CA ILE A 396 63.17 -46.66 -2.90
C ILE A 396 63.05 -48.16 -3.10
N GLY A 397 63.53 -48.62 -4.25
CA GLY A 397 63.70 -50.03 -4.57
C GLY A 397 63.01 -50.42 -5.88
N SER A 398 63.38 -51.59 -6.38
CA SER A 398 62.79 -52.19 -7.58
C SER A 398 62.52 -53.67 -7.35
N GLY A 399 61.54 -54.23 -8.06
CA GLY A 399 61.17 -55.64 -7.94
C GLY A 399 59.93 -55.92 -7.10
N PRO A 400 59.60 -57.21 -6.88
CA PRO A 400 58.29 -57.64 -6.37
C PRO A 400 58.03 -57.27 -4.90
N ASP A 401 59.08 -57.06 -4.11
CA ASP A 401 58.98 -56.71 -2.68
C ASP A 401 59.00 -55.20 -2.43
N ALA A 402 59.26 -54.38 -3.46
CA ALA A 402 59.31 -52.92 -3.36
C ALA A 402 57.89 -52.30 -3.30
N PRO A 403 57.75 -51.06 -2.80
CA PRO A 403 56.45 -50.35 -2.78
C PRO A 403 55.85 -50.14 -4.18
N GLY A 404 54.91 -51.02 -4.54
CA GLY A 404 54.22 -50.99 -5.84
C GLY A 404 53.17 -49.90 -5.98
N ALA A 405 52.52 -49.85 -7.16
CA ALA A 405 51.56 -48.80 -7.53
C ALA A 405 50.37 -48.66 -6.54
N ALA A 406 49.91 -49.75 -5.93
CA ALA A 406 48.84 -49.70 -4.93
C ALA A 406 49.24 -48.92 -3.66
N VAL A 407 50.51 -49.03 -3.24
CA VAL A 407 51.04 -48.30 -2.08
C VAL A 407 51.16 -46.82 -2.42
N GLU A 408 51.66 -46.48 -3.61
CA GLU A 408 51.76 -45.11 -4.09
C GLU A 408 50.39 -44.42 -4.17
N GLN A 409 49.38 -45.11 -4.72
CA GLN A 409 48.00 -44.60 -4.74
C GLN A 409 47.45 -44.38 -3.33
N ALA A 410 47.71 -45.30 -2.39
CA ALA A 410 47.27 -45.16 -1.00
C ALA A 410 47.95 -43.96 -0.30
N LEU A 411 49.21 -43.67 -0.62
CA LEU A 411 49.93 -42.51 -0.09
C LEU A 411 49.44 -41.19 -0.70
N ALA A 412 49.19 -41.16 -2.00
CA ALA A 412 48.60 -40.00 -2.67
C ALA A 412 47.19 -39.70 -2.14
N ALA A 413 46.36 -40.73 -1.94
CA ALA A 413 45.03 -40.59 -1.33
C ALA A 413 45.09 -40.10 0.13
N ALA A 414 46.17 -40.43 0.85
CA ALA A 414 46.45 -39.90 2.18
C ALA A 414 47.04 -38.47 2.15
N GLY A 415 47.16 -37.83 0.99
CA GLY A 415 47.71 -36.48 0.82
C GLY A 415 49.23 -36.38 0.95
N CYS A 416 49.98 -37.46 0.69
CA CYS A 416 51.45 -37.41 0.62
C CYS A 416 51.89 -36.91 -0.76
N ARG A 417 52.96 -36.11 -0.82
CA ARG A 417 53.74 -35.92 -2.06
C ARG A 417 54.67 -37.12 -2.22
N VAL A 418 54.46 -37.92 -3.25
CA VAL A 418 55.20 -39.18 -3.46
C VAL A 418 56.19 -39.02 -4.60
N GLU A 419 57.43 -39.47 -4.38
CA GLU A 419 58.47 -39.60 -5.39
C GLU A 419 59.05 -41.01 -5.33
N ARG A 420 59.58 -41.52 -6.46
CA ARG A 420 60.21 -42.83 -6.53
C ARG A 420 61.64 -42.72 -7.05
N ILE A 421 62.51 -43.52 -6.45
CA ILE A 421 63.86 -43.84 -6.95
C ILE A 421 63.87 -45.35 -7.21
N GLU A 422 63.96 -45.71 -8.49
CA GLU A 422 63.91 -47.09 -8.99
C GLU A 422 65.01 -47.30 -10.04
N GLY A 423 65.31 -48.56 -10.33
CA GLY A 423 66.40 -48.98 -11.22
C GLY A 423 67.21 -50.11 -10.61
N GLU A 424 68.31 -50.48 -11.26
CA GLU A 424 69.28 -51.41 -10.68
C GLU A 424 70.01 -50.73 -9.50
N SER A 425 70.73 -51.52 -8.69
CA SER A 425 71.42 -50.99 -7.50
C SER A 425 72.37 -49.82 -7.81
N GLU A 426 73.00 -49.81 -8.98
CA GLU A 426 73.87 -48.73 -9.43
C GLU A 426 73.10 -47.44 -9.76
N ASP A 427 71.90 -47.56 -10.35
CA ASP A 427 71.04 -46.42 -10.69
C ASP A 427 70.51 -45.73 -9.43
N ILE A 428 70.02 -46.53 -8.48
CA ILE A 428 69.54 -46.06 -7.17
C ILE A 428 70.68 -45.35 -6.43
N ALA A 429 71.88 -45.94 -6.41
CA ALA A 429 73.05 -45.34 -5.78
C ALA A 429 73.45 -44.00 -6.43
N ALA A 430 73.42 -43.93 -7.76
CA ALA A 430 73.77 -42.72 -8.51
C ALA A 430 72.78 -41.57 -8.25
N GLU A 431 71.48 -41.83 -8.29
CA GLU A 431 70.43 -40.83 -8.03
C GLU A 431 70.52 -40.31 -6.58
N LEU A 432 70.72 -41.18 -5.60
CA LEU A 432 70.88 -40.78 -4.21
C LEU A 432 72.15 -39.93 -4.01
N ALA A 433 73.26 -40.29 -4.65
CA ALA A 433 74.49 -39.50 -4.61
C ALA A 433 74.31 -38.12 -5.26
N GLN A 434 73.57 -38.03 -6.37
CA GLN A 434 73.24 -36.77 -7.02
C GLN A 434 72.39 -35.88 -6.11
N ARG A 435 71.36 -36.43 -5.45
CA ARG A 435 70.52 -35.69 -4.50
C ARG A 435 71.30 -35.15 -3.30
N ILE A 436 72.26 -35.91 -2.79
CA ILE A 436 73.20 -35.43 -1.76
C ILE A 436 73.98 -34.21 -2.28
N GLN A 437 74.53 -34.29 -3.50
CA GLN A 437 75.33 -33.19 -4.07
C GLN A 437 74.51 -31.94 -4.35
N THR A 438 73.24 -32.09 -4.75
CA THR A 438 72.34 -30.96 -5.07
C THR A 438 71.58 -30.44 -3.85
N GLY A 439 71.77 -31.04 -2.67
CA GLY A 439 71.08 -30.64 -1.44
C GLY A 439 69.57 -30.90 -1.49
N GLN A 440 69.15 -31.93 -2.24
CA GLN A 440 67.75 -32.34 -2.38
C GLN A 440 67.46 -33.48 -1.40
N PRO A 441 66.91 -33.20 -0.20
CA PRO A 441 66.53 -34.24 0.74
C PRO A 441 65.44 -35.11 0.16
#